data_AF-E2A290-F1
#
_entry.id   AF-E2A290-F1
#
_cell.length_a   1.000
_cell.length_b   1.000
_cell.length_c   1.000
_cell.angle_alpha   90.00
_cell.angle_beta   90.00
_cell.angle_gamma   90.00
#
_symmetry.space_group_name_H-M   'P 1'
#
loop_
_entity.id
_entity.type
_entity.pdbx_description
1 polymer ?
#
loop_
_entity_poly.entity_id
_entity_poly.type
_entity_poly.pdbx_seq_one_letter_code
_entity_poly.pdbx_strand_id
1 'polypeptide(L)' 'MSDRRSVLEDQKQNSQEKFYIPQCTSDGRYHRVQCYSGYCWCVYQDTGKPIPGTSSKNRTPNCNPVPTPSRPIKANTK' A
#
# COMPACT_ATOMS: atom_id res chain seq x y z
N MET A 1 41.80 -9.74 -15.04
CA MET A 1 40.56 -10.40 -15.47
C MET A 1 39.52 -10.16 -14.39
N SER A 2 38.72 -9.09 -14.53
CA SER A 2 37.68 -8.75 -13.55
C SER A 2 36.50 -9.67 -13.79
N ASP A 3 36.36 -10.65 -12.90
CA ASP A 3 35.34 -11.69 -12.96
C ASP A 3 33.93 -11.09 -13.03
N ARG A 4 33.24 -11.37 -14.14
CA ARG A 4 31.79 -11.15 -14.34
C ARG A 4 30.92 -11.79 -13.23
N ARG A 5 31.52 -12.54 -12.30
CA ARG A 5 30.89 -13.20 -11.15
C ARG A 5 30.48 -12.20 -10.06
N SER A 6 31.30 -11.21 -9.71
CA SER A 6 30.95 -10.25 -8.65
C SER A 6 29.72 -9.40 -9.00
N VAL A 7 29.56 -9.01 -10.26
CA VAL A 7 28.41 -8.21 -10.72
C VAL A 7 27.08 -8.98 -10.58
N LEU A 8 27.10 -10.31 -10.76
CA LEU A 8 25.89 -11.14 -10.63
C LEU A 8 25.49 -11.37 -9.17
N GLU A 9 26.45 -11.36 -8.25
CA GLU A 9 26.20 -11.51 -6.80
C GLU A 9 25.65 -10.21 -6.18
N ASP A 10 26.17 -9.05 -6.58
CA ASP A 10 25.67 -7.74 -6.14
C ASP A 10 24.22 -7.47 -6.58
N GLN A 11 23.82 -7.91 -7.79
CA GLN A 11 22.43 -7.79 -8.24
C GLN A 11 21.46 -8.67 -7.46
N LYS A 12 21.92 -9.82 -6.94
CA LYS A 12 21.07 -10.76 -6.20
C LYS A 12 20.80 -10.29 -4.77
N GLN A 13 21.72 -9.52 -4.18
CA GLN A 13 21.57 -8.96 -2.83
C GLN A 13 20.66 -7.71 -2.80
N ASN A 14 20.58 -6.95 -3.90
CA ASN A 14 19.78 -5.73 -4.00
C ASN A 14 18.31 -5.96 -4.40
N SER A 15 17.92 -7.22 -4.65
CA SER A 15 16.56 -7.57 -5.10
C SER A 15 15.56 -7.72 -3.94
N GLN A 16 15.98 -7.47 -2.70
CA GLN A 16 15.20 -7.67 -1.46
C GLN A 16 14.91 -6.37 -0.71
N GLU A 17 14.97 -5.20 -1.36
CA GLU A 17 14.14 -4.10 -0.89
C GLU A 17 12.68 -4.56 -1.06
N LYS A 18 12.10 -5.11 0.00
CA LYS A 18 10.66 -5.37 0.07
C LYS A 18 9.99 -4.01 -0.02
N PHE A 19 9.77 -3.54 -1.24
CA PHE A 19 8.95 -2.36 -1.47
C PHE A 19 7.53 -2.68 -1.04
N TYR A 20 6.97 -1.82 -0.20
CA TYR A 20 5.57 -1.91 0.16
C TYR A 20 4.72 -1.47 -1.04
N ILE A 21 4.02 -2.43 -1.65
CA ILE A 21 3.07 -2.17 -2.73
C ILE A 21 1.68 -2.04 -2.10
N PRO A 22 1.05 -0.86 -2.12
CA PRO A 22 -0.29 -0.67 -1.58
C PRO A 22 -1.32 -1.41 -2.44
N GLN A 23 -2.31 -2.01 -1.79
CA GLN A 23 -3.50 -2.54 -2.46
C GLN A 23 -4.41 -1.38 -2.89
N CYS A 24 -4.97 -1.48 -4.10
CA CYS A 24 -5.93 -0.51 -4.64
C CYS A 24 -7.27 -1.22 -4.95
N THR A 25 -8.38 -0.48 -4.88
CA THR A 25 -9.70 -0.94 -5.30
C THR A 25 -9.86 -0.81 -6.82
N SER A 26 -10.90 -1.44 -7.38
CA SER A 26 -11.24 -1.35 -8.81
C SER A 26 -11.52 0.08 -9.29
N ASP A 27 -11.92 0.98 -8.39
CA ASP A 27 -12.10 2.41 -8.68
C ASP A 27 -10.78 3.21 -8.76
N GLY A 28 -9.63 2.56 -8.58
CA GLY A 28 -8.32 3.21 -8.53
C GLY A 28 -8.01 3.93 -7.21
N ARG A 29 -8.83 3.71 -6.16
CA ARG A 29 -8.59 4.25 -4.81
C ARG A 29 -7.75 3.28 -3.98
N TYR A 30 -7.15 3.76 -2.89
CA TYR A 30 -6.43 2.87 -1.97
C TYR A 30 -7.39 1.94 -1.23
N HIS A 31 -7.01 0.67 -1.11
CA HIS A 31 -7.75 -0.29 -0.30
C HIS A 31 -7.65 0.10 1.17
N ARG A 32 -8.77 0.09 1.90
CA ARG A 32 -8.81 0.57 3.30
C ARG A 32 -7.88 -0.20 4.21
N VAL A 33 -7.86 -1.52 4.07
CA VAL A 33 -6.95 -2.37 4.84
C VAL A 33 -5.69 -2.56 4.02
N GLN A 34 -4.56 -2.17 4.57
CA GLN A 34 -3.26 -2.45 3.99
C GLN A 34 -2.47 -3.36 4.91
N CYS A 35 -1.95 -4.45 4.38
CA CYS A 35 -1.17 -5.41 5.12
C CYS A 35 0.23 -5.51 4.54
N TYR A 36 1.23 -5.37 5.39
CA TYR A 36 2.64 -5.46 5.02
C TYR A 36 3.44 -6.15 6.11
N SER A 37 4.22 -7.16 5.74
CA SER A 37 5.14 -7.87 6.64
C SER A 37 4.50 -8.34 7.96
N GLY A 38 3.23 -8.76 7.93
CA GLY A 38 2.48 -9.25 9.10
C GLY A 38 1.80 -8.16 9.95
N TYR A 39 1.87 -6.90 9.54
CA TYR A 39 1.12 -5.79 10.14
C TYR A 39 0.03 -5.34 9.17
N CYS A 40 -1.19 -5.13 9.67
CA CYS A 40 -2.29 -4.56 8.91
C CYS A 40 -2.73 -3.26 9.54
N TRP A 41 -3.05 -2.24 8.75
CA TRP A 41 -3.55 -0.95 9.24
C TRP A 41 -4.63 -0.40 8.31
N CYS A 42 -5.46 0.49 8.84
CA CYS A 42 -6.39 1.23 8.01
C CYS A 42 -5.67 2.39 7.32
N VAL A 43 -6.01 2.67 6.07
CA VAL A 43 -5.58 3.86 5.33
C VAL A 43 -6.77 4.65 4.82
N TYR A 44 -6.56 5.94 4.57
CA TYR A 44 -7.53 6.76 3.84
C TYR A 44 -7.55 6.37 2.36
N GLN A 45 -8.73 6.12 1.80
CA GLN A 45 -8.88 5.65 0.41
C GLN A 45 -8.39 6.68 -0.63
N ASP A 46 -8.41 7.98 -0.30
CA ASP A 46 -8.02 9.06 -1.21
C ASP A 46 -6.53 9.38 -1.17
N THR A 47 -5.89 9.25 0.00
CA THR A 47 -4.49 9.66 0.21
C THR A 47 -3.54 8.49 0.46
N GLY A 48 -4.07 7.30 0.76
CA GLY A 48 -3.27 6.13 1.14
C GLY A 48 -2.57 6.27 2.50
N LYS A 49 -2.80 7.35 3.24
CA LYS A 49 -2.14 7.60 4.53
C LYS A 49 -2.69 6.65 5.62
N PRO A 50 -1.83 6.07 6.47
CA PRO A 50 -2.26 5.22 7.58
C PRO A 50 -3.05 6.04 8.62
N ILE A 51 -4.10 5.42 9.16
CA ILE A 51 -4.92 5.96 10.23
C ILE A 51 -4.27 5.58 11.57
N PRO A 52 -3.84 6.55 12.39
CA PRO A 52 -3.21 6.27 13.68
C PRO A 52 -4.18 5.52 14.60
N GLY A 53 -3.67 4.54 15.35
CA GLY A 53 -4.46 3.71 16.27
C GLY A 53 -5.20 2.53 15.62
N THR A 54 -5.08 2.33 14.30
CA THR A 54 -5.71 1.20 13.60
C THR A 54 -4.73 0.09 13.21
N SER A 55 -3.44 0.24 13.49
CA SER A 55 -2.43 -0.77 13.19
C SER A 55 -2.57 -1.99 14.11
N SER A 56 -2.69 -3.16 13.50
CA SER A 56 -2.89 -4.46 14.14
C SER A 56 -1.88 -5.46 13.60
N LYS A 57 -1.25 -6.24 14.49
CA LYS A 57 -0.32 -7.32 14.12
C LYS A 57 -1.08 -8.63 14.01
N ASN A 58 -0.93 -9.36 12.90
CA ASN A 58 -1.62 -10.64 12.64
C ASN A 58 -3.16 -10.61 12.71
N ARG A 59 -3.80 -9.42 12.61
CA ARG A 59 -5.26 -9.29 12.58
C ARG A 59 -5.68 -8.20 11.62
N THR A 60 -6.86 -8.36 11.00
CA THR A 60 -7.46 -7.36 10.11
C THR A 60 -8.18 -6.31 10.96
N PRO A 61 -7.75 -5.03 10.96
CA PRO A 61 -8.46 -3.99 11.67
C PRO A 61 -9.81 -3.69 11.01
N ASN A 62 -10.82 -3.38 11.82
CA ASN A 62 -12.12 -2.94 11.33
C ASN A 62 -12.04 -1.47 10.90
N CYS A 63 -12.01 -1.22 9.59
CA CYS A 63 -11.91 0.13 9.01
C CYS A 63 -13.28 0.78 8.69
N ASN A 64 -14.31 0.48 9.48
CA ASN A 64 -15.63 1.13 9.45
C ASN A 64 -15.74 2.05 10.67
N PRO A 65 -16.27 3.28 10.57
CA PRO A 65 -17.41 3.68 9.75
C PRO A 65 -17.05 4.64 8.61
N VAL A 66 -17.85 4.59 7.55
CA VAL A 66 -17.70 5.30 6.28
C VAL A 66 -17.44 6.81 6.44
N PRO A 67 -16.23 7.33 6.21
CA PRO A 67 -16.06 8.69 5.75
C PRO A 67 -15.87 8.57 4.25
N THR A 68 -16.98 8.41 3.52
CA THR A 68 -16.94 8.82 2.11
C THR A 68 -16.57 10.29 2.14
N PRO A 69 -15.45 10.73 1.53
CA PRO A 69 -15.49 12.08 1.00
C PRO A 69 -16.61 12.02 -0.03
N SER A 70 -17.75 12.58 0.33
CA SER A 70 -18.76 13.04 -0.61
C SER A 70 -18.09 14.13 -1.45
N ARG A 71 -17.14 13.74 -2.31
CA ARG A 71 -16.73 14.54 -3.42
C ARG A 71 -17.73 14.18 -4.51
N PRO A 72 -18.72 15.04 -4.80
CA PRO A 72 -19.47 14.89 -6.04
C PRO A 72 -18.41 14.83 -7.14
N ILE A 73 -18.38 13.72 -7.85
CA ILE A 73 -17.63 13.62 -9.10
C ILE A 73 -18.18 14.79 -9.91
N LYS A 74 -17.37 15.82 -10.12
CA LYS A 74 -17.65 16.80 -11.17
C LYS A 74 -17.62 15.99 -12.47
N ALA A 75 -18.77 15.47 -12.87
CA ALA A 75 -19.03 15.05 -14.23
C ALA A 75 -19.06 16.35 -15.06
N ASN A 76 -17.87 16.86 -15.37
CA ASN A 76 -17.72 17.80 -16.46
C ASN A 76 -17.82 16.98 -17.75
N THR A 77 -19.04 16.59 -18.11
CA THR A 77 -19.34 16.05 -19.42
C THR A 77 -19.82 17.21 -20.28
N LYS A 78 -18.88 17.67 -21.12
CA LYS A 78 -19.00 18.39 -22.40
C LYS A 78 -20.25 19.23 -22.67
#